data_AF-A0A645A927-F1
#
_entry.id   AF-A0A645A927-F1
#
_cell.length_a   1.000
_cell.length_b   1.000
_cell.length_c   1.000
_cell.angle_alpha   90.00
_cell.angle_beta   90.00
_cell.angle_gamma   90.00
#
_symmetry.space_group_name_H-M   'P 1'
#
loop_
_entity.id
_entity.type
_entity.pdbx_description
1 polymer ?
#
loop_
_entity_poly.entity_id
_entity_poly.type
_entity_poly.pdbx_seq_one_letter_code
_entity_poly.pdbx_strand_id
1 'polypeptide(L)'
;MAKSSTIYRICNNTIFENLSETDFYSAINLLASNQALKLKQGEKTRACFLVYKMYESIKSDKKTEWRTSILQQLEIDENYYKSKYKEPISEVPSRKSEQFATEINEVFK
;
A
#
# COMPACT_ATOMS: atom_id res chain seq x y z
N MET A 1 14.85 -7.12 -0.03
CA MET A 1 14.25 -7.68 -1.26
C MET A 1 13.10 -8.65 -0.97
N ALA A 2 13.21 -9.60 -0.01
CA ALA A 2 12.14 -10.57 0.27
C ALA A 2 10.76 -9.98 0.67
N LYS A 3 10.73 -8.86 1.40
CA LYS A 3 9.48 -8.20 1.81
C LYS A 3 8.69 -7.64 0.62
N SER A 4 9.36 -7.02 -0.36
CA SER A 4 8.71 -6.44 -1.55
C SER A 4 8.02 -7.49 -2.41
N SER A 5 8.63 -8.67 -2.60
CA SER A 5 8.02 -9.78 -3.35
C SER A 5 6.79 -10.36 -2.65
N THR A 6 6.82 -10.47 -1.32
CA THR A 6 5.68 -10.93 -0.54
C THR A 6 4.52 -9.92 -0.58
N ILE A 7 4.83 -8.62 -0.43
CA ILE A 7 3.83 -7.55 -0.58
C ILE A 7 3.22 -7.59 -1.98
N TYR A 8 4.04 -7.74 -3.03
CA TYR A 8 3.56 -7.86 -4.40
C TYR A 8 2.54 -8.99 -4.54
N ARG A 9 2.85 -10.19 -4.02
CA ARG A 9 1.94 -11.34 -4.08
C ARG A 9 0.61 -11.11 -3.36
N ILE A 10 0.63 -10.44 -2.21
CA ILE A 10 -0.58 -10.12 -1.44
C ILE A 10 -1.41 -9.06 -2.17
N CYS A 11 -0.75 -8.06 -2.78
CA CYS A 11 -1.41 -6.86 -3.29
C CYS A 11 -1.83 -6.94 -4.76
N ASN A 12 -1.04 -7.61 -5.61
CA ASN A 12 -1.33 -7.78 -7.03
C ASN A 12 -2.61 -8.58 -7.21
N ASN A 13 -3.53 -8.10 -8.04
CA ASN A 13 -4.87 -8.65 -8.21
C ASN A 13 -5.76 -8.69 -6.95
N THR A 14 -5.30 -8.17 -5.80
CA THR A 14 -6.14 -8.00 -4.59
C THR A 14 -6.56 -6.55 -4.44
N ILE A 15 -5.58 -5.65 -4.24
CA ILE A 15 -5.82 -4.22 -4.08
C ILE A 15 -5.43 -3.40 -5.32
N PHE A 16 -4.45 -3.91 -6.08
CA PHE A 16 -4.01 -3.32 -7.33
C PHE A 16 -4.55 -4.10 -8.54
N GLU A 17 -4.71 -3.40 -9.65
CA GLU A 17 -4.84 -4.05 -10.96
C GLU A 17 -3.60 -4.88 -11.28
N ASN A 18 -3.72 -5.80 -12.24
CA ASN A 18 -2.62 -6.68 -12.60
C ASN A 18 -1.41 -5.88 -13.12
N LEU A 19 -0.27 -6.01 -12.44
CA LEU A 19 1.01 -5.46 -12.89
C LEU A 19 2.15 -6.45 -12.64
N SER A 20 3.27 -6.28 -13.34
CA SER A 20 4.46 -7.10 -13.12
C SER A 20 5.11 -6.78 -11.77
N GLU A 21 5.86 -7.73 -11.20
CA GLU A 21 6.62 -7.49 -9.96
C GLU A 21 7.67 -6.39 -10.15
N THR A 22 8.25 -6.28 -11.35
CA THR A 22 9.19 -5.21 -11.71
C THR A 22 8.52 -3.85 -11.71
N ASP A 23 7.34 -3.71 -12.32
CA ASP A 23 6.60 -2.45 -12.34
C ASP A 23 6.15 -2.06 -10.92
N PHE A 24 5.71 -3.04 -10.13
CA PHE A 24 5.38 -2.83 -8.73
C PHE A 24 6.59 -2.30 -7.96
N TYR A 25 7.75 -2.94 -8.11
CA TYR A 25 8.98 -2.51 -7.46
C TYR A 25 9.40 -1.09 -7.87
N SER A 26 9.36 -0.78 -9.17
CA SER A 26 9.68 0.56 -9.67
C SER A 26 8.73 1.60 -9.09
N ALA A 27 7.43 1.30 -9.07
CA ALA A 27 6.41 2.20 -8.55
C ALA A 27 6.57 2.46 -7.04
N ILE A 28 6.72 1.43 -6.20
CA ILE A 28 6.88 1.63 -4.74
C ILE A 28 8.18 2.32 -4.37
N ASN A 29 9.21 2.24 -5.21
CA ASN A 29 10.49 2.93 -5.00
C ASN A 29 10.54 4.30 -5.69
N LEU A 30 9.43 4.75 -6.28
CA LEU A 30 9.33 6.03 -7.01
C LEU A 30 10.38 6.16 -8.13
N LEU A 31 10.73 5.03 -8.75
CA LEU A 31 11.59 4.99 -9.93
C LEU A 31 10.76 5.31 -11.17
N ALA A 32 11.43 5.80 -12.22
CA ALA A 32 10.79 5.97 -13.51
C ALA A 32 10.21 4.63 -13.99
N SER A 33 8.90 4.58 -14.18
CA SER A 33 8.16 3.40 -14.60
C SER A 33 7.24 3.77 -15.75
N ASN A 34 7.11 2.87 -16.71
CA ASN A 34 6.15 3.01 -17.81
C ASN A 34 4.72 2.63 -17.39
N GLN A 35 4.54 2.10 -16.18
CA GLN A 35 3.25 1.66 -15.65
C GLN A 35 3.01 2.24 -14.25
N ALA A 36 1.85 2.86 -14.08
CA ALA A 36 1.40 3.39 -12.79
C ALA A 36 0.72 2.30 -11.96
N LEU A 37 0.87 2.38 -10.63
CA LEU A 37 0.07 1.60 -9.68
C LEU A 37 -1.40 2.02 -9.79
N LYS A 38 -2.25 1.13 -10.32
CA LYS A 38 -3.69 1.34 -10.40
C LYS A 38 -4.41 0.54 -9.33
N LEU A 39 -5.32 1.18 -8.60
CA LEU A 39 -6.15 0.53 -7.59
C LEU A 39 -7.37 -0.13 -8.23
N LYS A 40 -7.76 -1.29 -7.71
CA LYS A 40 -9.10 -1.82 -7.99
C LYS A 40 -10.16 -0.99 -7.27
N GLN A 41 -11.37 -0.99 -7.83
CA GLN A 41 -12.49 -0.26 -7.26
C GLN A 41 -12.78 -0.72 -5.82
N GLY A 42 -12.91 0.23 -4.90
CA GLY A 42 -13.21 -0.05 -3.48
C GLY A 42 -12.00 -0.41 -2.61
N GLU A 43 -10.79 -0.39 -3.15
CA GLU A 43 -9.57 -0.82 -2.43
C GLU A 43 -8.81 0.32 -1.74
N LYS A 44 -9.28 1.58 -1.86
CA LYS A 44 -8.59 2.76 -1.31
C LYS A 44 -8.26 2.61 0.18
N THR A 45 -9.17 2.07 0.99
CA THR A 45 -8.92 1.85 2.44
C THR A 45 -7.76 0.87 2.69
N ARG A 46 -7.73 -0.27 1.99
CA ARG A 46 -6.65 -1.27 2.15
C ARG A 46 -5.32 -0.73 1.61
N ALA A 47 -5.36 0.04 0.53
CA ALA A 47 -4.18 0.75 0.03
C ALA A 47 -3.63 1.76 1.05
N CYS A 48 -4.49 2.52 1.73
CA CYS A 48 -4.06 3.42 2.81
C CYS A 48 -3.35 2.66 3.94
N PHE A 49 -3.84 1.48 4.32
CA PHE A 49 -3.19 0.65 5.33
C PHE A 49 -1.84 0.10 4.87
N LEU A 50 -1.71 -0.33 3.61
CA LEU A 50 -0.42 -0.73 3.05
C LEU A 50 0.58 0.43 3.11
N VAL A 51 0.18 1.62 2.64
CA VAL A 51 1.02 2.83 2.66
C VAL A 51 1.46 3.17 4.08
N TYR A 52 0.56 3.05 5.06
CA TYR A 52 0.90 3.22 6.48
C TYR A 52 1.98 2.25 6.94
N LYS A 53 1.82 0.95 6.69
CA LYS A 53 2.78 -0.07 7.12
C LYS A 53 4.15 0.11 6.45
N MET A 54 4.15 0.46 5.17
CA MET A 54 5.39 0.78 4.45
C MET A 54 6.05 2.05 4.99
N TYR A 55 5.29 3.12 5.22
CA TYR A 55 5.78 4.36 5.82
C TYR A 55 6.46 4.13 7.18
N GLU A 56 5.85 3.33 8.06
CA GLU A 56 6.42 2.98 9.37
C GLU A 56 7.71 2.15 9.25
N SER A 57 7.86 1.38 8.17
CA SER A 57 9.06 0.57 7.91
C SER A 57 10.25 1.35 7.35
N ILE A 58 10.02 2.54 6.79
CA ILE A 58 11.07 3.38 6.20
C ILE A 58 11.79 4.14 7.32
N LYS A 59 13.08 3.86 7.50
CA LYS A 59 13.94 4.51 8.52
C LYS A 59 14.58 5.83 8.06
N SER A 60 14.29 6.27 6.84
CA SER A 60 14.83 7.50 6.25
C SER A 60 13.95 8.70 6.54
N ASP A 61 14.55 9.87 6.69
CA ASP A 61 13.85 11.16 6.86
C ASP A 61 12.97 11.50 5.64
N LYS A 62 13.23 10.87 4.50
CA LYS A 62 12.42 11.01 3.27
C LYS A 62 11.10 10.22 3.28
N LYS A 63 10.76 9.52 4.37
CA LYS A 63 9.53 8.71 4.44
C LYS A 63 8.25 9.53 4.21
N THR A 64 8.22 10.80 4.63
CA THR A 64 7.07 11.69 4.42
C THR A 64 6.91 12.05 2.95
N GLU A 65 8.02 12.39 2.28
CA GLU A 65 8.06 12.64 0.83
C GLU A 65 7.59 11.41 0.07
N TRP A 66 8.13 10.23 0.43
CA TRP A 66 7.73 8.96 -0.16
C TRP A 66 6.22 8.72 -0.04
N ARG A 67 5.65 8.91 1.16
CA ARG A 67 4.22 8.74 1.40
C ARG A 67 3.41 9.68 0.54
N THR A 68 3.79 10.96 0.47
CA THR A 68 3.08 11.96 -0.35
C THR A 68 3.08 11.58 -1.82
N SER A 69 4.23 11.18 -2.37
CA SER A 69 4.34 10.75 -3.78
C SER A 69 3.51 9.50 -4.07
N ILE A 70 3.52 8.50 -3.18
CA ILE A 70 2.69 7.30 -3.36
C ILE A 70 1.20 7.62 -3.28
N LEU A 71 0.76 8.47 -2.34
CA LEU A 71 -0.64 8.88 -2.26
C LEU A 71 -1.11 9.61 -3.52
N GLN A 72 -0.25 10.48 -4.08
CA GLN A 72 -0.51 11.15 -5.36
C GLN A 72 -0.62 10.15 -6.50
N GLN A 73 0.31 9.19 -6.61
CA GLN A 73 0.26 8.13 -7.63
C GLN A 73 -1.02 7.29 -7.55
N LEU A 74 -1.53 7.04 -6.34
CA LEU A 74 -2.73 6.25 -6.10
C LEU A 74 -4.03 7.08 -6.15
N GLU A 75 -3.95 8.38 -6.42
CA GLU A 75 -5.09 9.31 -6.41
C GLU A 75 -5.87 9.24 -5.08
N ILE A 76 -5.14 9.22 -3.98
CA ILE A 76 -5.66 9.23 -2.61
C ILE A 76 -5.38 10.59 -1.98
N ASP A 77 -6.44 11.28 -1.58
CA ASP A 77 -6.35 12.54 -0.85
C ASP A 77 -5.74 12.32 0.55
N GLU A 78 -4.96 13.31 1.03
CA GLU A 78 -4.31 13.21 2.33
C GLU A 78 -5.30 13.11 3.51
N ASN A 79 -6.46 13.79 3.43
CA ASN A 79 -7.49 13.71 4.47
C ASN A 79 -8.18 12.36 4.46
N TYR A 80 -8.42 11.80 3.27
CA TYR A 80 -8.91 10.43 3.14
C TYR A 80 -7.90 9.46 3.76
N TYR A 81 -6.62 9.56 3.42
CA TYR A 81 -5.57 8.72 4.01
C TYR A 81 -5.58 8.81 5.53
N LYS A 82 -5.52 10.02 6.11
CA LYS A 82 -5.51 10.26 7.57
C LYS A 82 -6.74 9.69 8.29
N SER A 83 -7.90 9.64 7.65
CA SER A 83 -9.11 9.08 8.25
C SER A 83 -9.22 7.56 8.11
N LYS A 84 -8.55 6.95 7.12
CA LYS A 84 -8.77 5.56 6.72
C LYS A 84 -7.59 4.61 6.94
N TYR A 85 -6.37 5.11 7.11
CA TYR A 85 -5.16 4.29 7.13
C TYR A 85 -5.09 3.24 8.25
N LYS A 86 -5.87 3.39 9.34
CA LYS A 86 -6.00 2.39 10.41
C LYS A 86 -7.35 1.67 10.43
N GLU A 87 -8.26 1.96 9.50
CA GLU A 87 -9.58 1.33 9.45
C GLU A 87 -9.51 -0.21 9.35
N PRO A 88 -8.56 -0.82 8.61
CA PRO A 88 -8.43 -2.28 8.56
C PRO A 88 -8.08 -2.96 9.88
N ILE A 89 -7.62 -2.21 10.88
CA ILE A 89 -7.30 -2.68 12.24
C ILE A 89 -8.15 -1.96 13.31
N SER A 90 -9.28 -1.39 12.90
CA SER A 90 -10.25 -0.80 13.83
C SER A 90 -10.97 -1.88 14.65
N GLU A 91 -11.85 -1.48 15.58
CA GLU A 91 -12.60 -2.42 16.42
C GLU A 91 -13.56 -3.30 15.63
N VAL A 92 -14.12 -2.80 14.51
CA VAL A 92 -15.11 -3.52 13.70
C VAL A 92 -14.76 -3.43 12.20
N PRO A 93 -13.64 -4.04 11.75
CA PRO A 93 -13.22 -3.99 10.36
C PRO A 93 -14.11 -4.91 9.50
N SER A 94 -14.15 -4.67 8.19
CA SER A 94 -14.70 -5.68 7.27
C SER A 94 -13.81 -6.93 7.27
N ARG A 95 -14.40 -8.12 7.11
CA ARG A 95 -13.64 -9.39 7.04
C ARG A 95 -12.51 -9.36 6.01
N LYS A 96 -12.73 -8.74 4.85
CA LYS A 96 -11.68 -8.59 3.81
C LYS A 96 -10.55 -7.67 4.28
N SER A 97 -10.88 -6.58 4.95
CA SER A 97 -9.89 -5.65 5.50
C SER A 97 -9.09 -6.28 6.64
N GLU A 98 -9.75 -7.04 7.51
CA GLU A 98 -9.11 -7.77 8.61
C GLU A 98 -8.12 -8.81 8.09
N GLN A 99 -8.55 -9.67 7.15
CA GLN A 99 -7.68 -10.67 6.52
C GLN A 99 -6.46 -10.04 5.86
N PHE A 100 -6.68 -8.99 5.06
CA PHE A 100 -5.59 -8.24 4.43
C PHE A 100 -4.64 -7.63 5.45
N ALA A 101 -5.17 -7.04 6.53
CA ALA A 101 -4.35 -6.43 7.57
C ALA A 101 -3.48 -7.46 8.30
N THR A 102 -4.02 -8.64 8.60
CA THR A 102 -3.27 -9.76 9.18
C THR A 102 -2.11 -10.16 8.27
N GLU A 103 -2.38 -10.46 6.99
CA GLU A 103 -1.35 -10.87 6.03
C GLU A 103 -0.23 -9.82 5.90
N ILE A 104 -0.60 -8.55 5.75
CA ILE A 104 0.38 -7.46 5.66
C ILE A 104 1.16 -7.31 6.97
N ASN A 105 0.50 -7.39 8.12
CA ASN A 105 1.19 -7.30 9.41
C ASN A 105 2.25 -8.39 9.58
N GLU A 106 1.98 -9.63 9.15
CA GLU A 106 2.99 -10.70 9.18
C GLU A 106 4.25 -10.36 8.36
N VAL A 107 4.13 -9.64 7.24
CA VAL A 107 5.29 -9.22 6.45
C VAL A 107 6.15 -8.19 7.19
N PHE A 108 5.53 -7.36 8.01
CA PHE A 108 6.18 -6.28 8.76
C PHE A 108 6.52 -6.61 10.22
N LYS A 109 6.23 -7.83 10.68
CA LYS A 109 6.87 -8.39 11.88
C LYS A 109 8.38 -8.54 11.63
#